data_AF-W4LYR7-F1
#
_entry.id   AF-W4LYR7-F1
#
_cell.length_a   1.000
_cell.length_b   1.000
_cell.length_c   1.000
_cell.angle_alpha   90.00
_cell.angle_beta   90.00
_cell.angle_gamma   90.00
#
_symmetry.space_group_name_H-M   'P 1'
#
loop_
_entity.id
_entity.type
_entity.pdbx_description
1 polymer ?
#
loop_
_entity_poly.entity_id
_entity_poly.type
_entity_poly.pdbx_seq_one_letter_code
_entity_poly.pdbx_strand_id
1 'polypeptide(L)'
;MSDGTLKLFAYMLLLEDPEPPPFICIEEPENGLYHKLLESLVSAFREHATGGKHDPQIFITTHQPYFVDALSPEETWILEKQPDGFSAIRRASDDAIVKSMVEEGLPLGSLWYSDYLDAR
;
A
#
# COMPACT_ATOMS: atom_id res chain seq x y z
N MET A 1 -22.84 1.38 13.91
CA MET A 1 -21.48 0.99 13.50
C MET A 1 -20.68 2.25 13.27
N SER A 2 -19.40 2.28 13.62
CA SER A 2 -18.52 3.38 13.19
C SER A 2 -18.25 3.26 11.69
N ASP A 3 -17.84 4.37 11.07
CA ASP A 3 -17.49 4.41 9.65
C ASP A 3 -16.37 3.41 9.32
N GLY A 4 -15.35 3.30 10.17
CA GLY A 4 -14.26 2.34 10.01
C GLY A 4 -14.71 0.88 10.02
N THR A 5 -15.67 0.51 10.86
CA THR A 5 -16.22 -0.86 10.86
C THR A 5 -16.97 -1.16 9.56
N LEU A 6 -17.70 -0.19 9.00
CA LEU A 6 -18.42 -0.36 7.75
C LEU A 6 -17.46 -0.50 6.56
N LYS A 7 -16.38 0.31 6.52
CA LYS A 7 -15.34 0.19 5.48
C LYS A 7 -14.63 -1.16 5.54
N LEU A 8 -14.22 -1.60 6.74
CA LEU A 8 -13.58 -2.90 6.90
C LEU A 8 -14.50 -4.04 6.43
N PHE A 9 -15.79 -3.97 6.76
CA PHE A 9 -16.77 -4.94 6.30
C PHE A 9 -16.93 -4.92 4.77
N ALA A 10 -16.94 -3.73 4.15
CA ALA A 10 -17.00 -3.61 2.70
C ALA A 10 -15.76 -4.23 2.01
N TYR A 11 -14.56 -4.03 2.57
CA TYR A 11 -13.35 -4.69 2.06
C TYR A 11 -13.42 -6.20 2.22
N MET A 12 -13.91 -6.72 3.34
CA MET A 12 -14.09 -8.17 3.51
C MET A 12 -15.06 -8.75 2.48
N LEU A 13 -16.16 -8.06 2.18
CA LEU A 13 -17.10 -8.51 1.14
C LEU A 13 -16.46 -8.50 -0.25
N LEU A 14 -15.66 -7.47 -0.55
CA LEU A 14 -14.94 -7.37 -1.82
C LEU A 14 -13.95 -8.53 -2.00
N LEU A 15 -13.25 -8.91 -0.92
CA LEU A 15 -12.24 -9.98 -0.94
C LEU A 15 -12.85 -11.39 -0.99
N GLU A 16 -14.12 -11.54 -0.61
CA GLU A 16 -14.87 -12.81 -0.66
C GLU A 16 -15.74 -12.92 -1.92
N ASP A 17 -15.65 -11.97 -2.86
CA ASP A 17 -16.40 -12.02 -4.10
C ASP A 17 -15.93 -13.23 -4.95
N PRO A 18 -16.82 -14.18 -5.32
CA PRO A 18 -16.45 -15.33 -6.15
C PRO A 18 -16.06 -14.94 -7.59
N GLU A 19 -16.47 -13.77 -8.07
CA GLU A 19 -16.15 -13.24 -9.40
C GLU A 19 -15.58 -11.81 -9.27
N PRO A 20 -14.39 -11.64 -8.67
CA PRO A 20 -13.88 -10.31 -8.36
C PRO A 20 -13.58 -9.52 -9.64
N PRO A 21 -13.79 -8.19 -9.64
CA PRO A 21 -13.37 -7.34 -10.75
C PRO A 21 -11.87 -7.47 -11.00
N PRO A 22 -11.39 -7.61 -12.25
CA PRO A 22 -9.97 -7.87 -12.53
C PRO A 22 -9.02 -6.74 -12.10
N PHE A 23 -9.56 -5.56 -11.83
CA PHE A 23 -8.80 -4.40 -11.36
C PHE A 23 -9.61 -3.64 -10.31
N ILE A 24 -9.01 -3.44 -9.15
CA ILE A 24 -9.62 -2.81 -7.98
C ILE A 24 -8.76 -1.62 -7.57
N CYS A 25 -9.36 -0.42 -7.52
CA CYS A 25 -8.71 0.78 -7.02
C CYS A 25 -9.30 1.17 -5.66
N ILE A 26 -8.45 1.41 -4.66
CA ILE A 26 -8.88 1.82 -3.31
C ILE A 26 -8.08 3.05 -2.89
N GLU A 27 -8.78 4.15 -2.63
CA GLU A 27 -8.19 5.39 -2.10
C GLU A 27 -8.22 5.38 -0.57
N GLU A 28 -7.05 5.57 0.04
CA GLU A 28 -6.84 5.66 1.49
C GLU A 28 -7.60 4.58 2.29
N PRO A 29 -7.35 3.27 2.05
CA PRO A 29 -8.07 2.18 2.72
C PRO A 29 -8.00 2.24 4.25
N GLU A 30 -6.93 2.82 4.78
CA GLU A 30 -6.66 3.00 6.21
C GLU A 30 -7.52 4.09 6.88
N ASN A 31 -8.16 4.97 6.11
CA ASN A 31 -8.84 6.13 6.64
C ASN A 31 -10.04 5.72 7.51
N GLY A 32 -9.96 6.01 8.82
CA GLY A 32 -10.96 5.63 9.82
C GLY A 32 -10.75 4.24 10.43
N LEU A 33 -9.67 3.53 10.07
CA LEU A 33 -9.30 2.25 10.66
C LEU A 33 -8.33 2.42 11.83
N TYR A 34 -8.37 1.47 12.76
CA TYR A 34 -7.40 1.40 13.83
C TYR A 34 -6.07 0.86 13.31
N HIS A 35 -4.96 1.54 13.61
CA HIS A 35 -3.63 1.27 13.05
C HIS A 35 -3.16 -0.19 13.20
N LYS A 36 -3.59 -0.91 14.24
CA LYS A 36 -3.25 -2.34 14.41
C LYS A 36 -3.89 -3.28 13.39
N LEU A 37 -4.88 -2.80 12.63
CA LEU A 37 -5.57 -3.59 11.60
C LEU A 37 -4.94 -3.43 10.21
N LEU A 38 -4.05 -2.45 10.02
CA LEU A 38 -3.51 -2.12 8.70
C LEU A 38 -2.65 -3.26 8.14
N GLU A 39 -1.81 -3.86 8.98
CA GLU A 39 -0.98 -5.01 8.59
C GLU A 39 -1.85 -6.20 8.16
N SER A 40 -2.90 -6.51 8.91
CA SER A 40 -3.86 -7.58 8.55
C SER A 40 -4.62 -7.26 7.26
N LEU A 41 -4.98 -5.99 7.05
CA LEU A 41 -5.67 -5.54 5.84
C LEU A 41 -4.76 -5.66 4.61
N VAL A 42 -3.51 -5.21 4.71
CA VAL A 42 -2.50 -5.36 3.65
C VAL A 42 -2.26 -6.84 3.35
N SER A 43 -2.15 -7.68 4.37
CA SER A 43 -2.01 -9.14 4.18
C SER A 43 -3.19 -9.73 3.41
N ALA A 44 -4.42 -9.33 3.74
CA ALA A 44 -5.62 -9.80 3.06
C ALA A 44 -5.68 -9.33 1.60
N PHE A 45 -5.32 -8.08 1.32
CA PHE A 45 -5.19 -7.58 -0.05
C PHE A 45 -4.11 -8.33 -0.84
N ARG A 46 -2.95 -8.57 -0.24
CA ARG A 46 -1.86 -9.30 -0.89
C ARG A 46 -2.26 -10.73 -1.20
N GLU A 47 -2.89 -11.44 -0.27
CA GLU A 47 -3.39 -12.81 -0.48
C GLU A 47 -4.40 -12.85 -1.63
N HIS A 48 -5.36 -11.92 -1.65
CA HIS A 48 -6.37 -11.85 -2.71
C HIS A 48 -5.79 -11.50 -4.09
N ALA A 49 -4.66 -10.80 -4.15
CA ALA A 49 -3.99 -10.42 -5.40
C ALA A 49 -3.00 -11.48 -5.94
N THR A 50 -2.68 -12.55 -5.19
CA THR A 50 -1.55 -13.47 -5.50
C THR A 50 -1.87 -14.98 -5.49
N GLY A 51 -3.11 -15.38 -5.22
CA GLY A 51 -3.61 -16.75 -5.17
C GLY A 51 -3.88 -17.51 -6.50
N GLY A 52 -3.86 -16.88 -7.69
CA GLY A 52 -4.36 -17.53 -8.91
C GLY A 52 -4.26 -16.76 -10.24
N LYS A 53 -4.68 -17.43 -11.34
CA LYS A 53 -4.58 -16.94 -12.74
C LYS A 53 -5.66 -15.90 -13.09
N HIS A 54 -6.65 -15.72 -12.21
CA HIS A 54 -7.79 -14.80 -12.39
C HIS A 54 -7.88 -13.78 -11.26
N ASP A 55 -6.77 -13.57 -10.56
CA ASP A 55 -6.74 -12.71 -9.39
C ASP A 55 -6.77 -11.25 -9.79
N PRO A 56 -7.48 -10.42 -9.01
CA PRO A 56 -7.58 -9.02 -9.29
C PRO A 56 -6.27 -8.30 -9.02
N GLN A 57 -5.92 -7.36 -9.89
CA GLN A 57 -4.89 -6.38 -9.58
C GLN A 57 -5.46 -5.32 -8.63
N ILE A 58 -4.85 -5.16 -7.47
CA ILE A 58 -5.24 -4.14 -6.49
C ILE A 58 -4.29 -2.95 -6.58
N PHE A 59 -4.84 -1.75 -6.76
CA PHE A 59 -4.13 -0.48 -6.77
C PHE A 59 -4.60 0.37 -5.60
N ILE A 60 -3.68 0.72 -4.70
CA ILE A 60 -3.97 1.46 -3.48
C ILE A 60 -3.18 2.78 -3.49
N THR A 61 -3.84 3.86 -3.11
CA THR A 61 -3.19 5.11 -2.74
C THR A 61 -3.26 5.29 -1.24
N THR A 62 -2.21 5.84 -0.64
CA THR A 62 -2.17 6.11 0.79
C THR A 62 -1.24 7.29 1.06
N HIS A 63 -1.59 8.07 2.09
CA HIS A 63 -0.72 9.08 2.68
C HIS A 63 -0.23 8.67 4.09
N GLN A 64 -0.46 7.43 4.51
CA GLN A 64 -0.17 6.95 5.87
C GLN A 64 1.08 6.06 5.90
N PRO A 65 2.17 6.50 6.56
CA PRO A 65 3.39 5.71 6.69
C PRO A 65 3.15 4.33 7.32
N TYR A 66 2.23 4.22 8.29
CA TYR A 66 1.90 2.94 8.94
C TYR A 66 1.30 1.90 8.00
N PHE A 67 0.62 2.33 6.92
CA PHE A 67 0.14 1.40 5.90
C PHE A 67 1.31 0.91 5.04
N VAL A 68 2.21 1.82 4.69
CA VAL A 68 3.42 1.53 3.91
C VAL A 68 4.40 0.62 4.66
N ASP A 69 4.44 0.69 5.99
CA ASP A 69 5.23 -0.23 6.83
C ASP A 69 4.87 -1.72 6.62
N ALA A 70 3.65 -2.02 6.20
CA ALA A 70 3.21 -3.39 5.92
C ALA A 70 3.45 -3.84 4.47
N LEU A 71 3.95 -2.95 3.60
CA LEU A 71 4.23 -3.21 2.19
C LEU A 71 5.70 -3.55 1.96
N SER A 72 5.99 -4.22 0.85
CA SER A 72 7.35 -4.44 0.36
C SER A 72 7.83 -3.31 -0.57
N PRO A 73 9.15 -3.11 -0.73
CA PRO A 73 9.69 -2.14 -1.68
C PRO A 73 9.32 -2.42 -3.14
N GLU A 74 9.08 -3.68 -3.51
CA GLU A 74 8.76 -4.10 -4.87
C GLU A 74 7.33 -3.77 -5.29
N GLU A 75 6.42 -3.71 -4.32
CA GLU A 75 5.00 -3.36 -4.54
C GLU A 75 4.70 -1.89 -4.22
N THR A 76 5.67 -1.13 -3.68
CA THR A 76 5.49 0.28 -3.32
C THR A 76 6.03 1.22 -4.40
N TRP A 77 5.17 2.15 -4.84
CA TRP A 77 5.52 3.21 -5.78
C TRP A 77 5.41 4.58 -5.10
N ILE A 78 6.42 5.41 -5.32
CA ILE A 78 6.51 6.76 -4.79
C ILE A 78 6.12 7.71 -5.92
N LEU A 79 5.11 8.54 -5.65
CA LEU A 79 4.63 9.56 -6.56
C LEU A 79 5.03 10.93 -6.02
N GLU A 80 5.80 11.69 -6.79
CA GLU A 80 6.31 13.00 -6.40
C GLU A 80 5.91 14.06 -7.42
N LYS A 81 5.53 15.25 -6.94
CA LYS A 81 5.29 16.41 -7.78
C LYS A 81 6.58 17.19 -8.00
N GLN A 82 7.00 17.31 -9.24
CA GLN A 82 8.22 18.00 -9.65
C GLN A 82 8.01 19.52 -9.75
N PRO A 83 9.09 20.33 -9.70
CA PRO A 83 9.02 21.79 -9.81
C PRO A 83 8.43 22.31 -11.12
N ASP A 84 8.49 21.51 -12.19
CA ASP A 84 7.91 21.81 -13.50
C ASP A 84 6.37 21.60 -13.54
N GLY A 85 5.79 21.11 -12.44
CA GLY A 85 4.37 20.85 -12.29
C GLY A 85 3.92 19.45 -12.72
N PHE A 86 4.82 18.61 -13.25
CA PHE A 86 4.53 17.22 -13.60
C PHE A 86 4.78 16.28 -12.42
N SER A 87 4.27 15.05 -12.52
CA SER A 87 4.53 14.01 -11.52
C SER A 87 5.58 13.02 -12.02
N ALA A 88 6.53 12.70 -11.17
CA ALA A 88 7.45 11.59 -11.36
C ALA A 88 6.99 10.40 -10.51
N ILE A 89 7.13 9.19 -11.05
CA ILE A 89 6.83 7.96 -10.33
C ILE A 89 8.08 7.07 -10.35
N ARG A 90 8.41 6.48 -9.21
CA ARG A 90 9.52 5.53 -9.08
C ARG A 90 9.13 4.40 -8.13
N ARG A 91 9.69 3.22 -8.31
CA ARG A 91 9.49 2.11 -7.37
C ARG A 91 10.45 2.27 -6.19
N ALA A 92 9.99 1.95 -4.98
CA ALA A 92 10.84 2.02 -3.79
C ALA A 92 12.06 1.08 -3.90
N SER A 93 11.88 -0.10 -4.50
CA SER A 93 12.97 -1.06 -4.75
C SER A 93 14.04 -0.61 -5.75
N ASP A 94 13.79 0.44 -6.53
CA ASP A 94 14.77 0.97 -7.50
C ASP A 94 15.88 1.77 -6.80
N ASP A 95 15.64 2.19 -5.55
CA ASP A 95 16.65 2.83 -4.70
C ASP A 95 17.39 1.76 -3.87
N ALA A 96 18.67 1.57 -4.19
CA ALA A 96 19.52 0.59 -3.55
C ALA A 96 19.69 0.83 -2.03
N ILE A 97 19.64 2.09 -1.58
CA ILE A 97 19.76 2.44 -0.15
C ILE A 97 18.49 2.02 0.57
N VAL A 98 17.32 2.38 0.01
CA VAL A 98 16.02 2.00 0.57
C VAL A 98 15.91 0.48 0.66
N LYS A 99 16.27 -0.22 -0.43
CA LYS A 99 16.25 -1.68 -0.46
C LYS A 99 17.14 -2.29 0.63
N SER A 100 18.38 -1.82 0.76
CA SER A 100 19.32 -2.30 1.78
C SER A 100 18.81 -2.05 3.21
N MET A 101 18.20 -0.88 3.46
CA MET A 101 17.65 -0.54 4.78
C MET A 101 16.46 -1.43 5.16
N VAL A 102 15.58 -1.72 4.20
CA VAL A 102 14.46 -2.65 4.43
C VAL A 102 14.96 -4.08 4.66
N GLU A 103 15.99 -4.52 3.94
CA GLU A 103 16.65 -5.82 4.16
C GLU A 103 17.29 -5.91 5.57
N GLU A 104 17.75 -4.80 6.14
CA GLU A 104 18.24 -4.70 7.52
C GLU A 104 17.10 -4.63 8.57
N GLY A 105 15.83 -4.64 8.15
CA GLY A 105 14.67 -4.65 9.02
C GLY A 105 14.10 -3.28 9.36
N LEU A 106 14.49 -2.22 8.65
CA LEU A 106 13.87 -0.90 8.80
C LEU A 106 12.53 -0.85 8.05
N PRO A 107 11.42 -0.50 8.72
CA PRO A 107 10.11 -0.39 8.07
C PRO A 107 10.08 0.72 7.01
N LEU A 108 9.40 0.46 5.89
CA LEU A 108 9.39 1.36 4.73
C LEU A 108 8.71 2.71 5.01
N GLY A 109 7.64 2.72 5.82
CA GLY A 109 7.01 3.94 6.28
C GLY A 109 7.90 4.77 7.21
N SER A 110 8.74 4.13 8.02
CA SER A 110 9.77 4.83 8.81
C SER A 110 10.83 5.51 7.93
N LEU A 111 11.22 4.87 6.82
CA LEU A 111 12.10 5.47 5.82
C LEU A 111 11.44 6.65 5.12
N TRP A 112 10.13 6.54 4.82
CA TRP A 112 9.36 7.64 4.27
C TRP A 112 9.31 8.84 5.22
N TYR A 113 9.00 8.60 6.49
CA TYR A 113 8.92 9.65 7.51
C TYR A 113 10.28 10.34 7.78
N SER A 114 11.38 9.68 7.41
CA SER A 114 12.75 10.17 7.58
C SER A 114 13.35 10.74 6.27
N ASP A 115 12.50 11.06 5.30
CA ASP A 115 12.86 11.65 3.99
C ASP A 115 13.81 10.78 3.14
N TYR A 116 13.92 9.47 3.40
CA TYR A 116 14.71 8.54 2.57
C TYR A 116 13.98 8.13 1.29
N LEU A 117 12.66 8.33 1.23
CA LEU A 117 11.86 8.08 0.02
C LEU A 117 11.70 9.34 -0.85
N ASP A 118 12.22 10.49 -0.43
CA ASP A 118 12.14 11.72 -1.23
C ASP A 118 13.29 11.75 -2.24
N ALA A 119 13.05 12.31 -3.44
CA ALA A 119 14.11 12.50 -4.41
C ALA A 119 15.12 13.54 -3.88
N ARG A 120 16.41 13.21 -3.96
CA ARG A 120 17.52 14.12 -3.65
C ARG A 120 18.00 14.86 -4.88
#